data_AF-A0A7C4C0S6-F1
#
_entry.id   AF-A0A7C4C0S6-F1
#
_cell.length_a   1.000
_cell.length_b   1.000
_cell.length_c   1.000
_cell.angle_alpha   90.00
_cell.angle_beta   90.00
_cell.angle_gamma   90.00
#
_symmetry.space_group_name_H-M   'P 1'
#
loop_
_entity.id
_entity.type
_entity.pdbx_description
1 polymer ?
#
loop_
_entity_poly.entity_id
_entity_poly.type
_entity_poly.pdbx_seq_one_letter_code
_entity_poly.pdbx_strand_id
1 'polypeptide(L)'
;MFFAPVRRATWLLLAFAVAAFPQGNPTGSISGRVVDPGNLAMPDVKVTASSPVLQGVRTAVTSANGDYIIPFLPPGDYTVKFERDGFAPLELSVSLKMAEAQRLNAQMALAATTTKITVSEASDLTATVTVESTLRLALLRAVERLSDVPLEEAVPQLHELLDILEYSRGHVPFDVQTAFWAVWKEWGPELRSQLRDVAQRLGFDPEDADS
;
A
#
# COMPACT_ATOMS: atom_id res chain seq x y z
N MET A 1 13.53 51.81 69.49
CA MET A 1 12.71 50.59 69.33
C MET A 1 11.64 50.87 68.29
N PHE A 2 11.46 50.13 67.20
CA PHE A 2 12.25 49.02 66.63
C PHE A 2 12.26 49.14 65.10
N PHE A 3 13.36 48.76 64.42
CA PHE A 3 13.36 48.56 62.97
C PHE A 3 12.76 47.17 62.66
N ALA A 4 11.62 47.11 61.96
CA ALA A 4 11.01 45.86 61.52
C ALA A 4 11.64 45.35 60.19
N PRO A 5 11.94 44.04 60.04
CA PRO A 5 12.86 43.55 59.02
C PRO A 5 12.19 43.25 57.66
N VAL A 6 11.65 44.27 56.98
CA VAL A 6 11.03 44.14 55.64
C VAL A 6 11.94 43.40 54.63
N ARG A 7 13.27 43.61 54.75
CA ARG A 7 14.31 42.92 53.97
C ARG A 7 14.22 41.38 53.95
N ARG A 8 13.56 40.73 54.93
CA ARG A 8 13.43 39.25 54.96
C ARG A 8 12.29 38.73 54.08
N ALA A 9 11.21 39.48 53.91
CA ALA A 9 10.07 39.07 53.08
C ALA A 9 10.45 39.04 51.57
N THR A 10 11.23 40.03 51.11
CA THR A 10 11.67 40.13 49.71
C THR A 10 12.48 38.93 49.24
N TRP A 11 13.33 38.35 50.10
CA TRP A 11 14.14 37.18 49.75
C TRP A 11 13.32 35.89 49.62
N LEU A 12 12.21 35.78 50.36
CA LEU A 12 11.38 34.58 50.36
C LEU A 12 10.48 34.51 49.11
N LEU A 13 10.06 35.66 48.56
CA LEU A 13 9.40 35.74 47.25
C LEU A 13 10.35 35.46 46.09
N LEU A 14 11.63 35.85 46.19
CA LEU A 14 12.62 35.61 45.13
C LEU A 14 13.03 34.13 45.03
N ALA A 15 12.98 33.38 46.14
CA ALA A 15 13.32 31.96 46.18
C ALA A 15 12.33 31.05 45.43
N PHE A 16 11.09 31.49 45.18
CA PHE A 16 10.05 30.68 44.54
C PHE A 16 10.13 30.67 43.00
N ALA A 17 11.05 31.43 42.41
CA ALA A 17 11.16 31.62 40.96
C ALA A 17 11.90 30.49 40.19
N VAL A 18 12.52 29.53 40.90
CA VAL A 18 13.55 28.64 40.33
C VAL A 18 13.14 27.15 40.36
N ALA A 19 11.87 26.87 40.05
CA ALA A 19 11.31 25.50 39.98
C ALA A 19 10.40 25.28 38.76
N ALA A 20 10.57 26.06 37.69
CA ALA A 20 9.88 25.86 36.41
C ALA A 20 10.47 24.66 35.64
N PHE A 21 10.27 23.45 36.15
CA PHE A 21 10.53 22.22 35.40
C PHE A 21 9.65 22.23 34.13
N PRO A 22 10.21 21.91 32.94
CA PRO A 22 9.40 21.80 31.73
C PRO A 22 8.49 20.58 31.83
N GLN A 23 7.23 20.79 32.23
CA GLN A 23 6.16 19.77 32.23
C GLN A 23 5.67 19.48 30.80
N GLY A 24 6.60 19.27 29.87
CA GLY A 24 6.28 18.78 28.54
C GLY A 24 5.93 17.30 28.63
N ASN A 25 4.74 16.92 28.15
CA ASN A 25 4.45 15.51 27.91
C ASN A 25 5.54 14.94 26.98
N PRO A 26 6.08 13.73 27.24
CA PRO A 26 7.17 13.16 26.46
C PRO A 26 6.69 12.71 25.07
N THR A 27 6.57 13.68 24.15
CA THR A 27 6.15 13.44 22.77
C THR A 27 7.22 12.67 22.00
N GLY A 28 6.79 11.66 21.27
CA GLY A 28 7.61 11.02 20.26
C GLY A 28 7.58 11.75 18.91
N SER A 29 8.17 11.10 17.92
CA SER A 29 8.05 11.46 16.50
C SER A 29 7.89 10.21 15.64
N ILE A 30 7.16 10.35 14.52
CA ILE A 30 7.15 9.35 13.45
C ILE A 30 8.03 9.89 12.33
N SER A 31 8.92 9.06 11.80
CA SER A 31 9.82 9.41 10.70
C SER A 31 9.97 8.23 9.74
N GLY A 32 10.44 8.47 8.52
CA GLY A 32 10.72 7.38 7.59
C GLY A 32 10.95 7.87 6.18
N ARG A 33 11.00 6.93 5.24
CA ARG A 33 11.09 7.19 3.81
C ARG A 33 9.89 6.61 3.06
N VAL A 34 9.42 7.34 2.05
CA VAL A 34 8.44 6.87 1.08
C VAL A 34 9.15 6.55 -0.24
N VAL A 35 8.87 5.37 -0.80
CA VAL A 35 9.38 4.90 -2.09
C VAL A 35 8.26 4.38 -2.99
N ASP A 36 8.54 4.25 -4.29
CA ASP A 36 7.66 3.63 -5.27
C ASP A 36 7.94 2.12 -5.43
N PRO A 37 7.23 1.37 -6.30
CA PRO A 37 7.49 -0.05 -6.54
C PRO A 37 8.86 -0.34 -7.18
N GLY A 38 9.47 0.64 -7.85
CA GLY A 38 10.83 0.60 -8.39
C GLY A 38 11.92 0.94 -7.36
N ASN A 39 11.54 1.17 -6.09
CA ASN A 39 12.42 1.59 -5.00
C ASN A 39 13.06 2.98 -5.20
N LEU A 40 12.43 3.82 -6.03
CA LEU A 40 12.79 5.23 -6.20
C LEU A 40 12.17 6.07 -5.09
N ALA A 41 12.88 7.11 -4.65
CA ALA A 41 12.43 8.03 -3.62
C ALA A 41 11.24 8.88 -4.09
N MET A 42 10.20 9.01 -3.26
CA MET A 42 9.00 9.78 -3.60
C MET A 42 8.93 11.13 -2.87
N PRO A 43 9.26 12.26 -3.51
CA PRO A 43 8.96 13.60 -3.00
C PRO A 43 7.47 13.93 -3.05
N ASP A 44 7.09 15.04 -2.42
CA ASP A 44 5.75 15.65 -2.50
C ASP A 44 4.59 14.72 -2.10
N VAL A 45 4.86 13.69 -1.31
CA VAL A 45 3.85 12.85 -0.67
C VAL A 45 3.37 13.55 0.60
N LYS A 46 2.08 13.84 0.65
CA LYS A 46 1.41 14.37 1.84
C LYS A 46 1.21 13.23 2.84
N VAL A 47 1.90 13.30 3.97
CA VAL A 47 1.79 12.34 5.07
C VAL A 47 0.91 12.93 6.17
N THR A 48 -0.18 12.26 6.53
CA THR A 48 -1.18 12.72 7.50
C THR A 48 -1.31 11.71 8.64
N ALA A 49 -0.85 12.06 9.84
CA ALA A 49 -1.05 11.26 11.05
C ALA A 49 -2.33 11.69 11.79
N SER A 50 -3.18 10.72 12.10
CA SER A 50 -4.37 10.85 12.95
C SER A 50 -4.32 9.84 14.10
N SER A 51 -4.98 10.15 15.22
CA SER A 51 -5.06 9.25 16.38
C SER A 51 -6.17 9.69 17.34
N PRO A 52 -6.85 8.78 18.07
CA PRO A 52 -7.73 9.14 19.18
C PRO A 52 -7.04 9.93 20.31
N VAL A 53 -5.72 9.81 20.49
CA VAL A 53 -4.95 10.59 21.48
C VAL A 53 -4.41 11.92 20.93
N LEU A 54 -4.55 12.18 19.63
CA LEU A 54 -4.11 13.40 18.97
C LEU A 54 -5.30 14.35 18.80
N GLN A 55 -5.17 15.59 19.28
CA GLN A 55 -6.14 16.63 18.96
C GLN A 55 -5.96 17.11 17.51
N GLY A 56 -6.84 16.62 16.63
CA GLY A 56 -6.81 16.90 15.19
C GLY A 56 -5.89 15.95 14.43
N VAL A 57 -5.25 16.46 13.38
CA VAL A 57 -4.28 15.72 12.56
C VAL A 57 -2.95 16.47 12.48
N ARG A 58 -1.85 15.74 12.26
CA ARG A 58 -0.56 16.32 11.89
C ARG A 58 -0.24 15.97 10.44
N THR A 59 0.17 16.96 9.66
CA THR A 59 0.60 16.78 8.28
C THR A 59 2.08 17.10 8.10
N ALA A 60 2.75 16.33 7.27
CA ALA A 60 4.08 16.59 6.73
C ALA A 60 4.09 16.32 5.22
N VAL A 61 5.15 16.71 4.54
CA VAL A 61 5.39 16.40 3.12
C VAL A 61 6.77 15.75 3.00
N THR A 62 6.92 14.74 2.13
CA THR A 62 8.24 14.12 1.88
C THR A 62 9.18 15.06 1.14
N SER A 63 10.45 15.03 1.55
CA SER A 63 11.55 15.75 0.90
C SER A 63 11.92 15.14 -0.46
N ALA A 64 12.82 15.81 -1.20
CA ALA A 64 13.43 15.32 -2.44
C ALA A 64 13.96 13.87 -2.36
N ASN A 65 14.39 13.43 -1.17
CA ASN A 65 14.93 12.09 -0.91
C ASN A 65 13.86 11.07 -0.47
N GLY A 66 12.57 11.44 -0.49
CA GLY A 66 11.47 10.63 0.03
C GLY A 66 11.36 10.61 1.56
N ASP A 67 12.29 11.24 2.28
CA ASP A 67 12.30 11.25 3.74
C ASP A 67 11.28 12.25 4.31
N TYR A 68 10.59 11.87 5.39
CA TYR A 68 9.64 12.71 6.14
C TYR A 68 9.80 12.59 7.66
N ILE A 69 9.27 13.55 8.40
CA ILE A 69 9.15 13.52 9.86
C ILE A 69 7.90 14.25 10.35
N ILE A 70 7.21 13.66 11.32
CA ILE A 70 6.08 14.23 12.07
C ILE A 70 6.50 14.27 13.56
N PRO A 71 6.99 15.42 14.05
CA PRO A 71 7.38 15.59 15.45
C PRO A 71 6.20 15.96 16.36
N PHE A 72 6.46 15.99 17.67
CA PHE A 72 5.52 16.45 18.72
C PHE A 72 4.22 15.64 18.79
N LEU A 73 4.32 14.32 18.64
CA LEU A 73 3.20 13.39 18.75
C LEU A 73 3.09 12.82 20.18
N PRO A 74 1.93 12.97 20.86
CA PRO A 74 1.65 12.26 22.11
C PRO A 74 1.83 10.74 21.99
N PRO A 75 2.20 10.03 23.07
CA PRO A 75 2.28 8.56 23.06
C PRO A 75 0.91 7.92 22.84
N GLY A 76 0.83 6.89 21.98
CA GLY A 76 -0.40 6.18 21.62
C GLY A 76 -0.34 5.61 20.19
N ASP A 77 -1.48 5.10 19.72
CA ASP A 77 -1.60 4.46 18.40
C ASP A 77 -2.07 5.46 17.34
N TYR A 78 -1.39 5.47 16.18
CA TYR A 78 -1.62 6.38 15.07
C TYR A 78 -1.95 5.64 13.79
N THR A 79 -2.88 6.19 13.01
CA THR A 79 -3.01 5.86 11.58
C THR A 79 -2.28 6.94 10.78
N VAL A 80 -1.30 6.53 9.98
CA VAL A 80 -0.53 7.41 9.10
C VAL A 80 -0.96 7.17 7.66
N LYS A 81 -1.59 8.16 7.07
CA LYS A 81 -2.05 8.16 5.68
C LYS A 81 -1.06 8.85 4.76
N PHE A 82 -0.72 8.23 3.65
CA PHE A 82 0.14 8.76 2.60
C PHE A 82 -0.72 9.04 1.36
N GLU A 83 -0.70 10.28 0.88
CA GLU A 83 -1.50 10.74 -0.27
C GLU A 83 -0.59 11.49 -1.25
N ARG A 84 -0.69 11.17 -2.55
CA ARG A 84 -0.06 11.91 -3.65
C ARG A 84 -0.85 11.69 -4.93
N ASP A 85 -1.01 12.73 -5.74
CA ASP A 85 -1.74 12.64 -7.01
C ASP A 85 -1.10 11.59 -7.94
N GLY A 86 -1.94 10.73 -8.54
CA GLY A 86 -1.51 9.59 -9.35
C GLY A 86 -1.09 8.34 -8.55
N PHE A 87 -1.10 8.37 -7.22
CA PHE A 87 -0.76 7.22 -6.36
C PHE A 87 -1.94 6.80 -5.47
N ALA A 88 -2.04 5.50 -5.21
CA ALA A 88 -3.07 4.94 -4.34
C ALA A 88 -2.85 5.44 -2.89
N PRO A 89 -3.91 5.90 -2.19
CA PRO A 89 -3.78 6.31 -0.80
C PRO A 89 -3.44 5.09 0.07
N LEU A 90 -2.35 5.19 0.83
CA LEU A 90 -1.86 4.12 1.70
C LEU A 90 -2.08 4.53 3.16
N GLU A 91 -2.65 3.64 3.97
CA GLU A 91 -2.84 3.86 5.41
C GLU A 91 -2.10 2.79 6.21
N LEU A 92 -1.22 3.22 7.13
CA LEU A 92 -0.41 2.35 7.97
C LEU A 92 -0.63 2.69 9.45
N SER A 93 -0.97 1.69 10.27
CA SER A 93 -1.12 1.85 11.71
C SER A 93 0.21 1.64 12.43
N VAL A 94 0.53 2.50 13.40
CA VAL A 94 1.79 2.44 14.16
C VAL A 94 1.60 2.87 15.62
N SER A 95 2.19 2.14 16.55
CA SER A 95 2.20 2.49 17.98
C SER A 95 3.46 3.28 18.34
N LEU A 96 3.30 4.33 19.16
CA LEU A 96 4.34 5.29 19.55
C LEU A 96 4.44 5.41 21.07
N LYS A 97 5.59 5.07 21.65
CA LYS A 97 5.84 5.15 23.10
C LYS A 97 6.36 6.52 23.53
N MET A 98 6.48 6.72 24.85
CA MET A 98 6.99 7.95 25.45
C MET A 98 8.38 8.32 24.93
N ALA A 99 8.52 9.52 24.36
CA ALA A 99 9.74 10.03 23.73
C ALA A 99 10.37 9.12 22.65
N GLU A 100 9.60 8.22 22.04
CA GLU A 100 10.10 7.29 21.00
C GLU A 100 10.20 7.99 19.63
N ALA A 101 11.30 7.74 18.90
CA ALA A 101 11.47 8.19 17.51
C ALA A 101 11.21 7.00 16.58
N GLN A 102 9.94 6.76 16.28
CA GLN A 102 9.48 5.60 15.52
C GLN A 102 9.83 5.72 14.04
N ARG A 103 10.22 4.60 13.41
CA ARG A 103 10.51 4.53 11.97
C ARG A 103 9.44 3.75 11.23
N LEU A 104 8.77 4.43 10.30
CA LEU A 104 7.72 3.90 9.45
C LEU A 104 8.05 4.23 7.99
N ASN A 105 8.68 3.29 7.30
CA ASN A 105 8.88 3.38 5.85
C ASN A 105 7.61 2.92 5.13
N ALA A 106 7.33 3.52 3.97
CA ALA A 106 6.14 3.25 3.18
C ALA A 106 6.51 3.04 1.70
N GLN A 107 5.80 2.13 1.02
CA GLN A 107 5.91 1.93 -0.42
C GLN A 107 4.54 2.19 -1.05
N MET A 108 4.41 3.23 -1.87
CA MET A 108 3.15 3.60 -2.50
C MET A 108 3.03 2.95 -3.88
N ALA A 109 1.86 2.36 -4.17
CA ALA A 109 1.50 1.93 -5.52
C ALA A 109 0.85 3.07 -6.32
N LEU A 110 0.86 2.97 -7.65
CA LEU A 110 0.15 3.89 -8.54
C LEU A 110 -1.38 3.77 -8.35
N ALA A 111 -2.12 4.85 -8.64
CA ALA A 111 -3.57 4.88 -8.50
C ALA A 111 -4.27 4.15 -9.66
N ALA A 112 -4.61 2.88 -9.45
CA ALA A 112 -5.61 2.21 -10.29
C ALA A 112 -6.96 2.97 -10.18
N THR A 113 -7.60 3.25 -11.31
CA THR A 113 -8.86 4.01 -11.36
C THR A 113 -10.04 3.09 -11.02
N THR A 114 -10.36 2.98 -9.74
CA THR A 114 -11.41 2.07 -9.24
C THR A 114 -12.55 2.84 -8.57
N THR A 115 -13.76 2.69 -9.11
CA THR A 115 -15.00 3.20 -8.49
C THR A 115 -15.34 2.45 -7.22
N LYS A 116 -15.69 3.19 -6.15
CA LYS A 116 -15.92 2.64 -4.81
C LYS A 116 -17.36 2.14 -4.64
N ILE A 117 -17.53 0.90 -4.17
CA ILE A 117 -18.80 0.36 -3.69
C ILE A 117 -18.60 -0.19 -2.26
N THR A 118 -19.62 -0.06 -1.40
CA THR A 118 -19.66 -0.43 0.04
C THR A 118 -21.17 -0.45 0.41
N VAL A 119 -21.78 -1.27 1.29
CA VAL A 119 -21.41 -2.20 2.41
C VAL A 119 -22.29 -3.49 2.25
N SER A 120 -22.40 -4.53 3.11
CA SER A 120 -21.99 -4.86 4.49
C SER A 120 -21.91 -6.38 4.71
N GLU A 121 -21.35 -6.79 5.87
CA GLU A 121 -21.65 -8.02 6.64
C GLU A 121 -21.27 -9.43 6.12
N ALA A 122 -21.24 -10.36 7.08
CA ALA A 122 -21.07 -11.83 6.97
C ALA A 122 -19.70 -12.40 6.46
N SER A 123 -18.70 -12.33 7.35
CA SER A 123 -17.80 -13.44 7.70
C SER A 123 -17.44 -14.52 6.64
N ASP A 124 -16.33 -14.34 5.91
CA ASP A 124 -15.18 -15.26 6.01
C ASP A 124 -13.86 -14.58 5.55
N LEU A 125 -12.76 -15.33 5.51
CA LEU A 125 -11.38 -14.88 5.25
C LEU A 125 -11.15 -14.30 3.84
N THR A 126 -11.50 -13.02 3.64
CA THR A 126 -11.15 -12.29 2.41
C THR A 126 -9.83 -11.55 2.54
N ALA A 127 -8.73 -12.17 2.11
CA ALA A 127 -7.48 -11.45 1.90
C ALA A 127 -7.61 -10.51 0.70
N THR A 128 -7.53 -9.19 0.92
CA THR A 128 -7.58 -8.18 -0.15
C THR A 128 -6.27 -8.14 -0.95
N VAL A 129 -5.93 -9.26 -1.58
CA VAL A 129 -4.82 -9.36 -2.54
C VAL A 129 -5.27 -8.71 -3.83
N THR A 130 -4.50 -7.71 -4.27
CA THR A 130 -4.67 -6.94 -5.51
C THR A 130 -5.26 -7.78 -6.64
N VAL A 131 -6.43 -7.41 -7.14
CA VAL A 131 -7.20 -8.19 -8.12
C VAL A 131 -6.33 -8.56 -9.33
N GLU A 132 -5.50 -7.65 -9.81
CA GLU A 132 -4.53 -7.89 -10.88
C GLU A 132 -3.52 -9.02 -10.58
N SER A 133 -2.94 -9.08 -9.38
CA SER A 133 -2.00 -10.15 -9.01
C SER A 133 -2.69 -11.50 -8.75
N THR A 134 -3.92 -11.47 -8.22
CA THR A 134 -4.74 -12.67 -8.04
C THR A 134 -5.17 -13.23 -9.39
N LEU A 135 -5.61 -12.36 -10.30
CA LEU A 135 -6.02 -12.69 -11.67
C LEU A 135 -4.84 -13.20 -12.50
N ARG A 136 -3.66 -12.55 -12.42
CA ARG A 136 -2.42 -13.04 -13.04
C ARG A 136 -2.06 -14.45 -12.56
N LEU A 137 -2.12 -14.70 -11.25
CA LEU A 137 -1.80 -16.01 -10.69
C LEU A 137 -2.85 -17.07 -11.07
N ALA A 138 -4.13 -16.68 -11.19
CA ALA A 138 -5.19 -17.56 -11.67
C ALA A 138 -5.02 -17.89 -13.16
N LEU A 139 -4.77 -16.89 -14.02
CA LEU A 139 -4.48 -17.07 -15.46
C LEU A 139 -3.26 -17.96 -15.68
N LEU A 140 -2.15 -17.71 -14.97
CA LEU A 140 -0.93 -18.52 -15.10
C LEU A 140 -1.19 -19.98 -14.72
N ARG A 141 -1.95 -20.24 -13.65
CA ARG A 141 -2.35 -21.59 -13.23
C ARG A 141 -3.34 -22.24 -14.18
N ALA A 142 -4.27 -21.49 -14.76
CA ALA A 142 -5.21 -22.00 -15.75
C ALA A 142 -4.48 -22.42 -17.02
N VAL A 143 -3.51 -21.62 -17.48
CA VAL A 143 -2.62 -21.93 -18.60
C VAL A 143 -1.73 -23.15 -18.32
N GLU A 144 -1.07 -23.21 -17.16
CA GLU A 144 -0.24 -24.36 -16.77
C GLU A 144 -1.06 -25.66 -16.77
N ARG A 145 -2.31 -25.62 -16.27
CA ARG A 145 -3.21 -26.79 -16.26
C ARG A 145 -3.64 -27.28 -17.64
N LEU A 146 -3.41 -26.54 -18.73
CA LEU A 146 -3.77 -26.98 -20.09
C LEU A 146 -2.90 -28.16 -20.57
N SER A 147 -1.76 -28.45 -19.93
CA SER A 147 -0.93 -29.62 -20.21
C SER A 147 -1.42 -30.89 -19.47
N ASP A 148 -1.87 -30.74 -18.22
CA ASP A 148 -2.27 -31.83 -17.33
C ASP A 148 -3.76 -32.22 -17.41
N VAL A 149 -4.63 -31.29 -17.84
CA VAL A 149 -6.11 -31.40 -17.70
C VAL A 149 -6.80 -31.39 -19.08
N PRO A 150 -7.84 -32.21 -19.31
CA PRO A 150 -8.63 -32.15 -20.54
C PRO A 150 -9.18 -30.75 -20.82
N LEU A 151 -9.10 -30.32 -22.10
CA LEU A 151 -9.51 -28.98 -22.52
C LEU A 151 -10.98 -28.65 -22.16
N GLU A 152 -11.86 -29.65 -22.18
CA GLU A 152 -13.27 -29.52 -21.81
C GLU A 152 -13.49 -28.99 -20.37
N GLU A 153 -12.55 -29.27 -19.46
CA GLU A 153 -12.58 -28.75 -18.07
C GLU A 153 -11.79 -27.44 -17.93
N ALA A 154 -10.65 -27.32 -18.61
CA ALA A 154 -9.71 -26.22 -18.43
C ALA A 154 -10.09 -24.94 -19.20
N VAL A 155 -10.67 -25.05 -20.39
CA VAL A 155 -11.00 -23.91 -21.27
C VAL A 155 -12.10 -23.00 -20.69
N PRO A 156 -13.21 -23.50 -20.09
CA PRO A 156 -14.21 -22.63 -19.47
C PRO A 156 -13.64 -21.71 -18.39
N GLN A 157 -12.72 -22.23 -17.56
CA GLN A 157 -12.02 -21.47 -16.53
C GLN A 157 -11.10 -20.40 -17.13
N LEU A 158 -10.45 -20.71 -18.26
CA LEU A 158 -9.59 -19.75 -18.97
C LEU A 158 -10.40 -18.63 -19.64
N HIS A 159 -11.56 -18.95 -20.22
CA HIS A 159 -12.49 -17.94 -20.74
C HIS A 159 -13.02 -17.02 -19.63
N GLU A 160 -13.46 -17.55 -18.50
CA GLU A 160 -13.91 -16.74 -17.35
C GLU A 160 -12.83 -15.74 -16.89
N LEU A 161 -11.57 -16.19 -16.80
CA LEU A 161 -10.45 -15.35 -16.40
C LEU A 161 -10.07 -14.31 -17.47
N LEU A 162 -10.24 -14.61 -18.76
CA LEU A 162 -10.05 -13.66 -19.87
C LEU A 162 -11.18 -12.62 -19.92
N ASP A 163 -12.44 -13.03 -19.71
CA ASP A 163 -13.60 -12.14 -19.61
C ASP A 163 -13.39 -11.12 -18.46
N ILE A 164 -12.91 -11.57 -17.30
CA ILE A 164 -12.57 -10.72 -16.15
C ILE A 164 -11.40 -9.77 -16.47
N LEU A 165 -10.38 -10.23 -17.19
CA LEU A 165 -9.25 -9.42 -17.61
C LEU A 165 -9.66 -8.29 -18.57
N GLU A 166 -10.44 -8.63 -19.60
CA GLU A 166 -10.94 -7.66 -20.58
C GLU A 166 -11.93 -6.67 -19.95
N TYR A 167 -12.84 -7.15 -19.10
CA TYR A 167 -13.79 -6.29 -18.38
C TYR A 167 -13.09 -5.29 -17.44
N SER A 168 -12.02 -5.72 -16.77
CA SER A 168 -11.19 -4.84 -15.94
C SER A 168 -10.27 -3.92 -16.75
N ARG A 169 -10.19 -4.10 -18.08
CA ARG A 169 -9.19 -3.49 -18.99
C ARG A 169 -7.74 -3.74 -18.53
N GLY A 170 -7.51 -4.92 -17.95
CA GLY A 170 -6.17 -5.42 -17.69
C GLY A 170 -5.46 -5.79 -19.00
N HIS A 171 -4.13 -5.95 -18.91
CA HIS A 171 -3.30 -6.46 -20.00
C HIS A 171 -2.95 -7.92 -19.70
N VAL A 172 -2.81 -8.74 -20.75
CA VAL A 172 -2.39 -10.15 -20.59
C VAL A 172 -0.94 -10.16 -20.07
N PRO A 173 -0.66 -10.72 -18.86
CA PRO A 173 0.68 -10.68 -18.31
C PRO A 173 1.69 -11.48 -19.15
N PHE A 174 2.91 -10.96 -19.32
CA PHE A 174 3.92 -11.56 -20.20
C PHE A 174 4.34 -12.99 -19.81
N ASP A 175 4.25 -13.35 -18.53
CA ASP A 175 4.48 -14.72 -18.06
C ASP A 175 3.32 -15.67 -18.42
N VAL A 176 2.08 -15.19 -18.40
CA VAL A 176 0.91 -15.95 -18.90
C VAL A 176 1.04 -16.20 -20.41
N GLN A 177 1.46 -15.17 -21.18
CA GLN A 177 1.77 -15.32 -22.60
C GLN A 177 2.89 -16.36 -22.82
N THR A 178 4.00 -16.23 -22.10
CA THR A 178 5.17 -17.12 -22.23
C THR A 178 4.84 -18.57 -21.90
N ALA A 179 4.04 -18.82 -20.83
CA ALA A 179 3.58 -20.15 -20.47
C ALA A 179 2.65 -20.75 -21.53
N PHE A 180 1.69 -19.96 -22.04
CA PHE A 180 0.78 -20.43 -23.09
C PHE A 180 1.54 -20.79 -24.37
N TRP A 181 2.51 -19.97 -24.78
CA TRP A 181 3.35 -20.25 -25.93
C TRP A 181 4.21 -21.50 -25.76
N ALA A 182 4.67 -21.82 -24.54
CA ALA A 182 5.39 -23.06 -24.27
C ALA A 182 4.52 -24.28 -24.59
N VAL A 183 3.30 -24.34 -24.02
CA VAL A 183 2.34 -25.44 -24.22
C VAL A 183 1.82 -25.50 -25.67
N TRP A 184 1.51 -24.36 -26.28
CA TRP A 184 0.98 -24.25 -27.66
C TRP A 184 1.85 -24.92 -28.71
N LYS A 185 3.17 -24.87 -28.56
CA LYS A 185 4.12 -25.52 -29.48
C LYS A 185 4.07 -27.04 -29.41
N GLU A 186 3.83 -27.61 -28.23
CA GLU A 186 3.79 -29.05 -28.01
C GLU A 186 2.47 -29.67 -28.53
N TRP A 187 1.44 -28.84 -28.74
CA TRP A 187 0.17 -29.26 -29.32
C TRP A 187 0.19 -29.43 -30.84
N GLY A 188 -0.56 -30.45 -31.29
CA GLY A 188 -0.90 -30.66 -32.69
C GLY A 188 -2.00 -29.72 -33.20
N PRO A 189 -2.21 -29.67 -34.53
CA PRO A 189 -3.06 -28.66 -35.19
C PRO A 189 -4.52 -28.70 -34.76
N GLU A 190 -5.05 -29.86 -34.36
CA GLU A 190 -6.42 -30.01 -33.86
C GLU A 190 -6.66 -29.18 -32.59
N LEU A 191 -5.77 -29.30 -31.60
CA LEU A 191 -5.86 -28.57 -30.32
C LEU A 191 -5.61 -27.06 -30.52
N ARG A 192 -4.65 -26.70 -31.38
CA ARG A 192 -4.42 -25.29 -31.78
C ARG A 192 -5.65 -24.68 -32.46
N SER A 193 -6.37 -25.45 -33.27
CA SER A 193 -7.61 -25.00 -33.92
C SER A 193 -8.71 -24.70 -32.89
N GLN A 194 -8.90 -25.59 -31.92
CA GLN A 194 -9.89 -25.45 -30.85
C GLN A 194 -9.60 -24.27 -29.90
N LEU A 195 -8.33 -23.90 -29.72
CA LEU A 195 -7.87 -22.83 -28.82
C LEU A 195 -7.47 -21.53 -29.54
N ARG A 196 -7.89 -21.37 -30.80
CA ARG A 196 -7.59 -20.17 -31.61
C ARG A 196 -8.12 -18.87 -30.99
N ASP A 197 -9.32 -18.90 -30.44
CA ASP A 197 -9.95 -17.75 -29.77
C ASP A 197 -9.13 -17.35 -28.53
N VAL A 198 -8.83 -18.31 -27.66
CA VAL A 198 -7.94 -18.15 -26.49
C VAL A 198 -6.60 -17.54 -26.88
N ALA A 199 -5.95 -18.03 -27.95
CA ALA A 199 -4.68 -17.49 -28.42
C ALA A 199 -4.80 -16.01 -28.83
N GLN A 200 -5.83 -15.66 -29.61
CA GLN A 200 -6.07 -14.28 -30.04
C GLN A 200 -6.39 -13.35 -28.85
N ARG A 201 -7.18 -13.81 -27.87
CA ARG A 201 -7.49 -13.07 -26.63
C ARG A 201 -6.26 -12.92 -25.71
N LEU A 202 -5.33 -13.88 -25.73
CA LEU A 202 -4.03 -13.78 -25.06
C LEU A 202 -3.03 -12.88 -25.80
N GLY A 203 -3.37 -12.38 -26.99
CA GLY A 203 -2.53 -11.47 -27.79
C GLY A 203 -1.60 -12.15 -28.81
N PHE A 204 -1.82 -13.43 -29.11
CA PHE A 204 -1.09 -14.17 -30.14
C PHE A 204 -1.84 -14.18 -31.47
N ASP A 205 -1.13 -13.92 -32.57
CA ASP A 205 -1.63 -14.37 -33.88
C ASP A 205 -1.33 -15.88 -34.03
N PRO A 206 -2.34 -16.73 -34.30
CA PRO A 206 -2.11 -18.16 -34.55
C PRO A 206 -1.31 -18.43 -35.84
N GLU A 207 -1.21 -17.48 -36.78
CA GLU A 207 -0.46 -17.66 -38.03
C GLU A 207 1.06 -17.52 -37.84
N ASP A 208 1.53 -16.75 -36.85
CA ASP A 208 2.95 -16.61 -36.46
C ASP A 208 3.56 -17.91 -35.87
N ALA A 209 2.75 -18.95 -35.62
CA ALA A 209 3.17 -20.20 -34.99
C ALA A 209 3.57 -21.32 -35.97
N ASP A 210 3.28 -21.16 -37.26
CA ASP A 210 3.52 -22.15 -38.32
C ASP A 210 4.55 -21.68 -39.38
N SER A 211 5.24 -20.54 -39.15
CA SER A 211 6.23 -19.91 -40.03
C SER A 211 7.70 -20.08 -39.58
#